data_AF-A0A1X1QT60-F1
#
_entry.id   AF-A0A1X1QT60-F1
#
_cell.length_a   1.000
_cell.length_b   1.000
_cell.length_c   1.000
_cell.angle_alpha   90.00
_cell.angle_beta   90.00
_cell.angle_gamma   90.00
#
_symmetry.space_group_name_H-M   'P 1'
#
loop_
_entity.id
_entity.type
_entity.pdbx_description
1 polymer ?
#
loop_
_entity_poly.entity_id
_entity_poly.type
_entity_poly.pdbx_seq_one_letter_code
_entity_poly.pdbx_strand_id
1 'polypeptide(L)'
;MDSEQRYPGDISREQLERIRPILESARKRTKPRKVDLYDVYCGLLYILKGGCQWRQLPKEYPKWRTVHQYFLNGSKKPNPDEASVLEQALTKSSGFGTVK
;
A
#
# COMPACT_ATOMS: atom_id res chain seq x y z
N MET A 1 -4.84 22.79 -1.57
CA MET A 1 -3.46 22.33 -1.79
C MET A 1 -3.33 21.01 -1.08
N ASP A 2 -3.50 19.88 -1.77
CA ASP A 2 -2.99 18.54 -1.38
C ASP A 2 -3.47 17.55 -2.45
N SER A 3 -2.78 17.54 -3.59
CA SER A 3 -3.06 16.58 -4.67
C SER A 3 -1.73 16.13 -5.25
N GLU A 4 -0.91 15.54 -4.39
CA GLU A 4 0.41 15.00 -4.72
C GLU A 4 0.29 13.56 -5.26
N GLN A 5 -0.55 13.35 -6.27
CA GLN A 5 -0.52 12.11 -7.07
C GLN A 5 0.71 12.17 -7.97
N ARG A 6 1.82 11.61 -7.48
CA ARG A 6 3.12 11.64 -8.16
C ARG A 6 3.11 10.79 -9.42
N TYR A 7 2.33 9.70 -9.41
CA TYR A 7 2.09 8.84 -10.57
C TYR A 7 0.60 8.58 -10.80
N PRO A 8 0.19 8.37 -12.07
CA PRO A 8 -1.18 7.97 -12.40
C PRO A 8 -1.49 6.64 -11.73
N GLY A 9 -2.42 6.65 -10.76
CA GLY A 9 -2.82 5.48 -9.99
C GLY A 9 -2.50 5.54 -8.49
N ASP A 10 -1.70 6.51 -8.06
CA ASP A 10 -1.49 6.83 -6.65
C ASP A 10 -2.79 7.31 -5.98
N ILE A 11 -2.91 7.05 -4.68
CA ILE A 11 -4.01 7.54 -3.86
C ILE A 11 -3.60 8.82 -3.13
N SER A 12 -4.55 9.68 -2.79
CA SER A 12 -4.25 10.87 -1.99
C SER A 12 -3.83 10.49 -0.57
N ARG A 13 -3.10 11.39 0.11
CA ARG A 13 -2.73 11.20 1.52
C ARG A 13 -3.98 11.00 2.40
N GLU A 14 -5.06 11.71 2.12
CA GLU A 14 -6.34 11.56 2.84
C GLU A 14 -6.96 10.16 2.66
N GLN A 15 -6.91 9.61 1.44
CA GLN A 15 -7.35 8.24 1.19
C GLN A 15 -6.45 7.24 1.91
N LEU A 16 -5.13 7.50 1.95
CA LEU A 16 -4.18 6.69 2.70
C LEU A 16 -4.52 6.72 4.19
N GLU A 17 -4.83 7.87 4.77
CA GLU A 17 -5.16 7.98 6.21
C GLU A 17 -6.36 7.11 6.60
N ARG A 18 -7.34 6.94 5.71
CA ARG A 18 -8.48 6.04 5.95
C ARG A 18 -8.11 4.56 5.96
N ILE A 19 -7.13 4.15 5.14
CA ILE A 19 -6.65 2.76 5.07
C ILE A 19 -5.46 2.49 6.00
N ARG A 20 -4.80 3.54 6.49
CA ARG A 20 -3.68 3.49 7.43
C ARG A 20 -3.97 2.60 8.64
N PRO A 21 -5.12 2.68 9.35
CA PRO A 21 -5.39 1.79 10.48
C PRO A 21 -5.43 0.31 10.08
N ILE A 22 -5.88 -0.01 8.86
CA ILE A 22 -5.87 -1.37 8.32
C ILE A 22 -4.42 -1.82 8.08
N LEU A 23 -3.60 -0.98 7.44
CA LEU A 23 -2.17 -1.27 7.23
C LEU A 23 -1.38 -1.41 8.54
N GLU A 24 -1.80 -0.71 9.60
CA GLU A 24 -1.19 -0.81 10.93
C GLU A 24 -1.60 -2.08 11.67
N SER A 25 -2.83 -2.58 11.48
CA SER A 25 -3.30 -3.81 12.12
C SER A 25 -2.55 -5.05 11.62
N ALA A 26 -2.06 -5.05 10.37
CA ALA A 26 -1.24 -6.14 9.82
C ALA A 26 0.09 -6.38 10.56
N ARG A 27 0.62 -5.39 11.31
CA ARG A 27 1.96 -5.48 11.88
C ARG A 27 1.93 -5.52 13.41
N LYS A 28 2.41 -6.64 13.97
CA LYS A 28 2.82 -6.69 15.39
C LYS A 28 3.98 -5.70 15.60
N ARG A 29 3.76 -4.62 16.37
CA ARG A 29 4.73 -3.55 16.67
C ARG A 29 5.99 -4.12 17.34
N THR A 30 7.00 -4.48 16.55
CA THR A 30 8.28 -4.99 17.06
C THR A 30 9.47 -4.04 16.81
N LYS A 31 9.33 -3.04 15.92
CA LYS A 31 10.36 -2.02 15.67
C LYS A 31 9.76 -0.70 15.16
N PRO A 32 10.22 0.47 15.63
CA PRO A 32 9.79 1.77 15.10
C PRO A 32 10.02 1.86 13.59
N ARG A 33 9.07 2.48 12.86
CA ARG A 33 9.14 2.61 11.40
C ARG A 33 10.17 3.68 11.04
N LYS A 34 11.16 3.30 10.23
CA LYS A 34 12.09 4.25 9.57
C LYS A 34 11.61 4.69 8.18
N VAL A 35 10.52 4.12 7.69
CA VAL A 35 9.99 4.30 6.34
C VAL A 35 8.54 4.78 6.43
N ASP A 36 8.19 5.74 5.59
CA ASP A 36 6.85 6.28 5.46
C ASP A 36 5.89 5.22 4.88
N LEU A 37 4.70 5.09 5.46
CA LEU A 37 3.69 4.15 4.99
C LEU A 37 3.10 4.57 3.64
N TYR A 38 3.00 5.87 3.41
CA TYR A 38 2.53 6.44 2.16
C TYR A 38 3.43 5.99 1.01
N ASP A 39 4.74 6.21 1.13
CA ASP A 39 5.67 5.86 0.06
C ASP A 39 5.72 4.34 -0.19
N VAL A 40 5.58 3.53 0.87
CA VAL A 40 5.47 2.07 0.72
C VAL A 40 4.19 1.69 -0.02
N TYR A 41 3.06 2.30 0.32
CA TYR A 41 1.77 1.95 -0.29
C TYR A 41 1.66 2.47 -1.73
N CYS A 42 2.11 3.69 -2.01
CA CYS A 42 2.23 4.23 -3.37
C CYS A 42 3.16 3.37 -4.23
N GLY A 43 4.33 2.98 -3.72
CA GLY A 43 5.23 2.07 -4.43
C GLY A 43 4.60 0.70 -4.68
N LEU A 44 3.75 0.22 -3.77
CA LEU A 44 3.01 -1.03 -3.96
C LEU A 44 1.90 -0.88 -5.01
N LEU A 45 1.14 0.21 -4.97
CA LEU A 45 0.11 0.52 -5.98
C LEU A 45 0.72 0.67 -7.37
N TYR A 46 1.89 1.31 -7.48
CA TYR A 46 2.62 1.43 -8.72
C TYR A 46 2.91 0.07 -9.36
N ILE A 47 3.35 -0.89 -8.55
CA ILE A 47 3.63 -2.27 -8.99
C ILE A 47 2.33 -3.01 -9.33
N LEU A 48 1.30 -2.92 -8.46
CA LEU A 48 0.06 -3.67 -8.61
C LEU A 48 -0.81 -3.16 -9.77
N LYS A 49 -0.92 -1.84 -9.94
CA LYS A 49 -1.69 -1.23 -11.05
C LYS A 49 -0.89 -1.20 -12.35
N GLY A 50 0.41 -0.91 -12.28
CA GLY A 50 1.27 -0.81 -13.46
C GLY A 50 1.75 -2.16 -13.98
N GLY A 51 1.69 -3.23 -13.18
CA GLY A 51 2.22 -4.55 -13.55
C GLY A 51 3.75 -4.58 -13.69
N CYS A 52 4.45 -3.57 -13.17
CA CYS A 52 5.91 -3.45 -13.30
C CYS A 52 6.66 -4.44 -12.40
N GLN A 53 7.84 -4.88 -12.83
CA GLN A 53 8.71 -5.69 -11.95
C GLN A 53 9.10 -4.91 -10.69
N TRP A 54 9.19 -5.59 -9.54
CA TRP A 54 9.67 -5.01 -8.28
C TRP A 54 11.01 -4.26 -8.40
N ARG A 55 11.89 -4.71 -9.29
CA ARG A 55 13.21 -4.09 -9.54
C ARG A 55 13.14 -2.79 -10.35
N GLN A 56 12.01 -2.53 -11.01
CA GLN A 56 11.73 -1.31 -11.79
C GLN A 56 11.11 -0.20 -10.92
N LEU A 57 10.94 -0.44 -9.62
CA LEU A 57 10.40 0.58 -8.72
C LEU A 57 11.30 1.83 -8.73
N PRO A 58 10.75 3.03 -9.00
CA PRO A 58 11.50 4.28 -8.96
C PRO A 58 12.24 4.48 -7.64
N LYS A 59 13.41 5.13 -7.72
CA LYS A 59 14.29 5.38 -6.56
C LYS A 59 13.69 6.37 -5.56
N GLU A 60 12.64 7.09 -5.96
CA GLU A 60 11.86 7.99 -5.11
C GLU A 60 11.12 7.22 -4.00
N TYR A 61 10.75 5.97 -4.28
CA TYR A 61 10.11 5.10 -3.30
C TYR A 61 11.14 4.38 -2.43
N PRO A 62 10.75 3.92 -1.23
CA PRO A 62 11.59 3.06 -0.41
C PRO A 62 12.02 1.83 -1.19
N LYS A 63 13.20 1.30 -0.86
CA LYS A 63 13.79 0.12 -1.52
C LYS A 63 12.73 -0.95 -1.73
N TRP A 64 12.64 -1.48 -2.96
CA TRP A 64 11.65 -2.50 -3.35
C TRP A 64 11.60 -3.70 -2.40
N ARG A 65 12.73 -4.07 -1.77
CA ARG A 65 12.78 -5.14 -0.75
C ARG A 65 11.89 -4.82 0.45
N THR A 66 11.91 -3.57 0.91
CA THR A 66 11.04 -3.09 1.98
C THR A 66 9.58 -3.20 1.55
N VAL A 67 9.24 -2.67 0.37
CA VAL A 67 7.86 -2.73 -0.16
C VAL A 67 7.38 -4.18 -0.29
N HIS A 68 8.23 -5.06 -0.80
CA HIS A 68 7.93 -6.49 -0.93
C HIS A 68 7.73 -7.18 0.43
N GLN A 69 8.53 -6.85 1.45
CA GLN A 69 8.30 -7.37 2.80
C GLN A 69 6.97 -6.88 3.39
N TYR A 70 6.56 -5.65 3.09
CA TYR A 70 5.26 -5.14 3.49
C TYR A 70 4.11 -5.85 2.77
N PHE A 71 4.26 -6.11 1.47
CA PHE A 71 3.33 -6.92 0.70
C PHE A 71 3.17 -8.32 1.29
N LEU A 72 4.29 -9.03 1.52
CA LEU A 72 4.28 -10.38 2.08
C LEU A 72 3.65 -10.42 3.49
N ASN A 73 3.90 -9.42 4.32
CA ASN A 73 3.30 -9.37 5.65
C ASN A 73 1.81 -9.01 5.60
N GLY A 74 1.43 -8.06 4.75
CA GLY A 74 0.05 -7.62 4.57
C GLY A 74 -0.82 -8.62 3.82
N SER A 75 -0.22 -9.52 3.03
CA SER A 75 -0.88 -10.62 2.31
C SER A 75 -1.05 -11.88 3.16
N LYS A 76 -0.54 -11.91 4.41
CA LYS A 76 -0.79 -13.03 5.31
C LYS A 76 -2.26 -13.04 5.68
N LYS A 77 -2.95 -14.13 5.34
CA LYS A 77 -4.32 -14.37 5.76
C LYS A 77 -4.30 -15.01 7.16
N PRO A 78 -4.95 -14.42 8.17
CA PRO A 78 -5.08 -15.05 9.48
C PRO A 78 -5.94 -16.32 9.39
N ASN A 79 -6.94 -16.31 8.50
CA ASN A 79 -7.81 -17.43 8.17
C ASN A 79 -7.90 -17.61 6.65
N PRO A 80 -8.03 -18.85 6.13
CA PRO A 80 -8.11 -19.10 4.69
C PRO A 80 -9.34 -18.47 4.02
N ASP A 81 -10.42 -18.26 4.78
CA ASP A 81 -11.70 -17.73 4.30
C ASP A 81 -11.81 -16.20 4.36
N GLU A 82 -10.86 -15.52 5.02
CA GLU A 82 -10.93 -14.08 5.27
C GLU A 82 -10.02 -13.28 4.32
N ALA A 83 -10.51 -12.14 3.85
CA ALA A 83 -9.72 -11.22 3.05
C ALA A 83 -8.51 -10.72 3.86
N SER A 84 -7.33 -10.83 3.27
CA SER A 84 -6.08 -10.38 3.87
C SER A 84 -6.14 -8.88 4.14
N VAL A 85 -5.36 -8.41 5.11
CA VAL A 85 -5.31 -6.98 5.48
C VAL A 85 -4.99 -6.11 4.26
N LEU A 86 -4.11 -6.61 3.38
CA LEU A 86 -3.81 -5.94 2.12
C LEU A 86 -5.01 -5.95 1.15
N GLU A 87 -5.75 -7.05 1.02
CA GLU A 87 -6.95 -7.13 0.17
C GLU A 87 -8.04 -6.17 0.68
N GLN A 88 -8.19 -6.04 2.00
CA GLN A 88 -9.10 -5.07 2.62
C GLN A 88 -8.66 -3.63 2.31
N ALA A 89 -7.37 -3.32 2.45
CA ALA A 89 -6.83 -2.00 2.12
C ALA A 89 -6.99 -1.67 0.63
N LEU A 90 -6.70 -2.62 -0.25
CA LEU A 90 -6.86 -2.48 -1.70
C LEU A 90 -8.32 -2.27 -2.08
N THR A 91 -9.24 -3.10 -1.58
CA THR A 91 -10.68 -2.97 -1.80
C THR A 91 -11.19 -1.60 -1.32
N LYS A 92 -10.77 -1.17 -0.12
CA LYS A 92 -11.15 0.13 0.44
C LYS A 92 -10.62 1.28 -0.41
N SER A 93 -9.40 1.17 -0.94
CA SER A 93 -8.79 2.19 -1.80
C SER A 93 -9.36 2.19 -3.23
N SER A 94 -9.77 1.03 -3.75
CA SER A 94 -10.32 0.87 -5.09
C SER A 94 -11.79 1.29 -5.18
N GLY A 95 -12.53 1.20 -4.07
CA GLY A 95 -13.92 1.69 -3.96
C GLY A 95 -14.09 3.21 -4.08
N PHE A 96 -12.99 3.99 -4.12
CA PHE A 96 -13.04 5.44 -4.35
C PHE A 96 -13.04 5.84 -5.83
N GLY A 97 -13.00 4.87 -6.75
CA GLY A 97 -12.97 5.12 -8.19
C GLY A 97 -13.91 4.21 -8.95
N THR A 98 -15.21 4.50 -8.93
CA THR A 98 -16.12 4.43 -10.08
C THR A 98 -17.38 5.22 -9.70
N VAL A 99 -17.34 6.54 -9.88
CA VAL A 99 -18.55 7.31 -10.18
C VAL A 99 -18.86 7.03 -11.65
N LYS A 100 -20.03 6.44 -11.92
CA LYS A 100 -20.65 6.39 -13.24
C LYS A 100 -21.49 7.66 -13.41
#